data_AF-A0AAP0I539-F1
#
_entry.id   AF-A0AAP0I539-F1
#
_cell.length_a   1.000
_cell.length_b   1.000
_cell.length_c   1.000
_cell.angle_alpha   90.00
_cell.angle_beta   90.00
_cell.angle_gamma   90.00
#
_symmetry.space_group_name_H-M   'P 1'
#
loop_
_entity.id
_entity.type
_entity.pdbx_description
1 polymer ?
#
loop_
_entity_poly.entity_id
_entity_poly.type
_entity_poly.pdbx_seq_one_letter_code
_entity_poly.pdbx_strand_id
1 'polypeptide(L)'
;METPTRRWRCLRNLVVLGACPPNVRSYNAMISGLWNSGERMKPLMMVLDMVNKGVDPDEITYNATRSDSNGSVVAPHNSSTTGKIVLTGKAHEQSFVNGVLKPYIDLSSPIPFTLHSFNSSSPTHLQHEDVETLVEKSDSVQLLKLLKKVPKRVLGVLSNLSLAIGEMGSVAALMALGTVIEQGETPDFYFEKYPEENPVFGFFTWRWVLGLGFDHMFSSPIFLGLLVLLAASLMACTYMTQIPLVKVARRWNYLNTSESIRKQEFNDSLPRASVRDLGVILMGAGYEVFLKGPSLYAFKGLAGRFAPIGVHLAMLLIMAGGTLSATGSFRGSVTVPQGLNFVMGDVLNPIGFLSTPTQDFNTEVHVNRFYMDYYDSGEVSQFHTDLSLFDLNGKEVTRKTISVNDPLRYGGITIYQTDWSISALQILRDDEGPFNLPMAPLKLSGDKKLFGTFLPVGNTDSPTVKGISMLARDLQSIVLYDQEGKFVGIRRPNSKLPIDINGMKIIILDAIGSTGLDLKTDPGVPIVYAGFGSLMLTTCISFLSHSQVWALQDGTTVVVGGKSNRAKIEFPEEMNRLLDRVPELAQISQTK
;
A
#
# COMPACT_ATOMS: atom_id res chain seq x y z
N MET A 1 -5.90 13.30 16.91
CA MET A 1 -4.79 13.66 16.01
C MET A 1 -3.50 13.56 16.82
N GLU A 2 -2.76 12.47 16.67
CA GLU A 2 -1.44 12.35 17.30
C GLU A 2 -0.42 13.22 16.56
N THR A 3 0.44 13.92 17.31
CA THR A 3 1.40 14.87 16.75
C THR A 3 2.44 14.17 15.86
N PRO A 4 2.88 14.81 14.75
CA PRO A 4 3.90 14.26 13.85
C PRO A 4 5.19 13.82 14.56
N THR A 5 5.49 14.43 15.71
CA THR A 5 6.66 14.16 16.56
C THR A 5 6.75 12.74 17.12
N ARG A 6 5.65 11.99 17.29
CA ARG A 6 5.69 10.60 17.80
C ARG A 6 6.12 9.58 16.74
N ARG A 7 5.67 9.72 15.48
CA ARG A 7 6.04 8.82 14.37
C ARG A 7 7.54 8.83 14.08
N TRP A 8 8.18 9.99 14.19
CA TRP A 8 9.61 10.15 13.90
C TRP A 8 10.53 9.67 15.02
N ARG A 9 10.02 9.55 16.26
CA ARG A 9 10.77 9.00 17.40
C ARG A 9 11.04 7.50 17.23
N CYS A 10 10.11 6.76 16.64
CA CYS A 10 10.29 5.35 16.29
C CYS A 10 11.35 5.13 15.21
N LEU A 11 11.36 5.98 14.17
CA LEU A 11 12.37 5.92 13.09
C LEU A 11 13.78 6.26 13.59
N ARG A 12 13.90 7.28 14.47
CA ARG A 12 15.16 7.59 15.15
C ARG A 12 15.65 6.41 16.00
N ASN A 13 14.77 5.75 16.74
CA ASN A 13 15.14 4.59 17.56
C ASN A 13 15.53 3.36 16.72
N LEU A 14 14.91 3.14 15.55
CA LEU A 14 15.27 2.05 14.64
C LEU A 14 16.68 2.20 14.05
N VAL A 15 17.13 3.44 13.79
CA VAL A 15 18.47 3.73 13.27
C VAL A 15 19.53 3.74 14.38
N VAL A 16 19.18 4.19 15.59
CA VAL A 16 20.09 4.18 16.75
C VAL A 16 20.30 2.77 17.32
N LEU A 17 19.35 1.85 17.13
CA LEU A 17 19.43 0.46 17.61
C LEU A 17 20.16 -0.52 16.67
N GLY A 18 20.83 -0.02 15.62
CA GLY A 18 21.92 -0.75 14.95
C GLY A 18 21.54 -1.94 14.05
N ALA A 19 20.28 -2.10 13.64
CA ALA A 19 19.88 -3.24 12.81
C ALA A 19 20.23 -3.08 11.32
N CYS A 20 20.36 -1.86 10.79
CA CYS A 20 20.80 -1.56 9.41
C CYS A 20 21.45 -0.15 9.33
N PRO A 21 22.58 0.04 8.61
CA PRO A 21 23.12 1.38 8.35
C PRO A 21 22.20 2.19 7.42
N PRO A 22 21.84 3.44 7.75
CA PRO A 22 20.98 4.27 6.93
C PRO A 22 21.68 4.68 5.62
N ASN A 23 20.92 4.73 4.51
CA ASN A 23 21.40 5.20 3.21
C ASN A 23 20.79 6.58 2.83
N VAL A 24 21.18 7.13 1.68
CA VAL A 24 20.74 8.45 1.19
C VAL A 24 19.21 8.61 1.21
N ARG A 25 18.47 7.58 0.79
CA ARG A 25 16.99 7.60 0.77
C ARG A 25 16.39 7.65 2.17
N SER A 26 16.95 6.91 3.11
CA SER A 26 16.54 6.96 4.52
C SER A 26 16.76 8.34 5.12
N TYR A 27 17.89 8.99 4.84
CA TYR A 27 18.16 10.36 5.27
C TYR A 27 17.20 11.37 4.63
N ASN A 28 16.99 11.31 3.32
CA ASN A 28 16.10 12.22 2.60
C ASN A 28 14.65 12.17 3.11
N ALA A 29 14.15 10.96 3.42
CA ALA A 29 12.82 10.78 4.00
C ALA A 29 12.71 11.42 5.40
N MET A 30 13.74 11.27 6.24
CA MET A 30 13.77 11.86 7.57
C MET A 30 13.93 13.38 7.54
N ILE A 31 14.78 13.91 6.66
CA ILE A 31 15.01 15.34 6.45
C ILE A 31 13.71 16.01 5.99
N SER A 32 13.06 15.45 4.95
CA SER A 32 11.79 15.97 4.44
C SER A 32 10.67 15.89 5.49
N GLY A 33 10.61 14.79 6.27
CA GLY A 33 9.64 14.62 7.34
C GLY A 33 9.81 15.60 8.50
N LEU A 34 11.05 15.86 8.92
CA LEU A 34 11.37 16.84 9.96
C LEU A 34 11.13 18.27 9.47
N TRP A 35 11.47 18.58 8.22
CA TRP A 35 11.26 19.88 7.61
C TRP A 35 9.77 20.24 7.54
N ASN A 36 8.94 19.32 7.04
CA ASN A 36 7.49 19.48 6.95
C ASN A 36 6.79 19.52 8.32
N SER A 37 7.49 19.16 9.40
CA SER A 37 7.00 19.27 10.78
C SER A 37 7.29 20.63 11.44
N GLY A 38 7.92 21.56 10.72
CA GLY A 38 8.24 22.92 11.18
C GLY A 38 9.53 23.04 12.00
N GLU A 39 10.24 21.93 12.21
CA GLU A 39 11.49 21.90 12.99
C GLU A 39 12.69 22.23 12.09
N ARG A 40 13.08 23.50 11.91
CA ARG A 40 14.09 23.88 10.91
C ARG A 40 15.55 23.48 11.22
N MET A 41 15.93 23.37 12.50
CA MET A 41 17.31 23.04 12.90
C MET A 41 17.64 21.54 12.84
N LYS A 42 16.65 20.67 13.07
CA LYS A 42 16.87 19.21 13.11
C LYS A 42 17.20 18.60 11.74
N PRO A 43 16.56 18.99 10.62
CA PRO A 43 16.92 18.57 9.26
C PRO A 43 18.37 18.91 8.92
N LEU A 44 18.84 20.11 9.28
CA LEU A 44 20.22 20.55 9.05
C LEU A 44 21.24 19.73 9.85
N MET A 45 20.93 19.41 11.12
CA MET A 45 21.77 18.48 11.90
C MET A 45 21.76 17.05 11.33
N MET A 46 20.67 16.63 10.69
CA MET A 46 20.57 15.32 10.05
C MET A 46 21.43 15.24 8.77
N VAL A 47 21.51 16.33 8.00
CA VAL A 47 22.43 16.43 6.86
C VAL A 47 23.88 16.34 7.33
N LEU A 48 24.21 16.94 8.48
CA LEU A 48 25.55 16.83 9.05
C LEU A 48 25.86 15.39 9.54
N ASP A 49 24.89 14.71 10.16
CA ASP A 49 25.03 13.29 10.56
C ASP A 49 25.18 12.36 9.34
N MET A 50 24.48 12.66 8.25
CA MET A 50 24.58 11.96 6.96
C MET A 50 26.01 12.01 6.40
N VAL A 51 26.61 13.21 6.34
CA VAL A 51 28.00 13.41 5.89
C VAL A 51 28.99 12.75 6.86
N ASN A 52 28.79 12.89 8.17
CA ASN A 52 29.67 12.27 9.18
C ASN A 52 29.67 10.74 9.13
N LYS A 53 28.59 10.11 8.64
CA LYS A 53 28.51 8.66 8.44
C LYS A 53 28.93 8.19 7.05
N GLY A 54 29.53 9.09 6.24
CA GLY A 54 30.04 8.75 4.91
C GLY A 54 28.94 8.53 3.86
N VAL A 55 27.76 9.12 4.06
CA VAL A 55 26.65 9.08 3.11
C VAL A 55 26.59 10.44 2.41
N ASP A 56 26.84 10.49 1.09
CA ASP A 56 26.88 11.75 0.35
C ASP A 56 25.47 12.29 0.06
N PRO A 57 25.19 13.58 0.37
CA PRO A 57 23.94 14.25 0.01
C PRO A 57 23.69 14.28 -1.50
N ASP A 58 22.42 14.13 -1.91
CA ASP A 58 21.99 14.23 -3.30
C ASP A 58 21.10 15.48 -3.52
N GLU A 59 20.69 15.70 -4.76
CA GLU A 59 19.85 16.85 -5.14
C GLU A 59 18.53 16.90 -4.35
N ILE A 60 17.98 15.74 -3.98
CA ILE A 60 16.76 15.61 -3.18
C ILE A 60 17.01 16.09 -1.74
N THR A 61 18.18 15.78 -1.17
CA THR A 61 18.59 16.29 0.15
C THR A 61 18.58 17.82 0.19
N TYR A 62 19.13 18.47 -0.83
CA TYR A 62 19.20 19.93 -0.91
C TYR A 62 17.84 20.58 -1.19
N ASN A 63 17.05 20.01 -2.10
CA ASN A 63 15.70 20.51 -2.43
C ASN A 63 14.73 20.43 -1.24
N ALA A 64 14.85 19.40 -0.40
CA ALA A 64 14.05 19.24 0.81
C ALA A 64 14.28 20.36 1.85
N THR A 65 15.42 21.06 1.80
CA THR A 65 15.77 22.15 2.74
C THR A 65 15.53 23.56 2.18
N ARG A 66 15.01 23.68 0.95
CA ARG A 66 14.84 24.96 0.23
C ARG A 66 13.40 25.49 0.22
N SER A 67 12.40 24.68 0.55
CA SER A 67 11.00 24.87 0.12
C SER A 67 10.17 25.97 0.82
N ASP A 68 10.72 26.80 1.72
CA ASP A 68 9.89 27.78 2.47
C ASP A 68 10.60 29.11 2.83
N SER A 69 11.15 29.79 1.81
CA SER A 69 11.71 31.15 1.93
C SER A 69 10.78 32.23 1.36
N ASN A 70 9.47 32.14 1.59
CA ASN A 70 8.55 33.25 1.35
C ASN A 70 8.05 33.82 2.69
N GLY A 71 8.72 34.90 3.11
CA GLY A 71 8.18 35.99 3.94
C GLY A 71 7.47 35.64 5.25
N SER A 72 8.20 35.82 6.38
CA SER A 72 7.76 36.22 7.74
C SER A 72 8.42 35.35 8.81
N VAL A 73 9.36 35.92 9.58
CA VAL A 73 10.07 35.20 10.66
C VAL A 73 9.80 35.89 12.00
N VAL A 74 9.31 35.10 12.97
CA VAL A 74 9.28 35.43 14.40
C VAL A 74 10.31 34.53 15.10
N ALA A 75 11.22 35.14 15.86
CA ALA A 75 12.32 34.46 16.57
C ALA A 75 11.95 34.10 18.02
N PRO A 76 12.56 33.04 18.59
CA PRO A 76 12.84 32.97 20.02
C PRO A 76 14.34 32.82 20.32
N HIS A 77 14.67 33.20 21.56
CA HIS A 77 15.98 33.52 22.11
C HIS A 77 17.08 32.43 22.07
N ASN A 78 18.25 32.87 21.61
CA ASN A 78 19.60 32.75 22.19
C ASN A 78 19.95 31.51 23.04
N SER A 79 20.86 30.67 22.53
CA SER A 79 21.98 30.14 23.30
C SER A 79 23.17 29.82 22.38
N SER A 80 24.26 30.52 22.62
CA SER A 80 25.54 30.53 21.93
C SER A 80 26.32 29.24 22.06
N THR A 81 26.82 28.68 20.94
CA THR A 81 28.20 28.14 20.87
C THR A 81 28.66 28.07 19.42
N THR A 82 29.63 28.93 19.07
CA THR A 82 30.33 29.00 17.78
C THR A 82 31.38 27.89 17.65
N GLY A 83 31.32 27.12 16.56
CA GLY A 83 32.42 26.30 16.05
C GLY A 83 32.56 26.51 14.54
N LYS A 84 33.66 27.14 14.11
CA LYS A 84 34.00 27.33 12.69
C LYS A 84 34.32 25.96 12.06
N ILE A 85 33.68 25.64 10.93
CA ILE A 85 34.08 24.54 10.05
C ILE A 85 34.49 25.17 8.71
N VAL A 86 35.74 24.94 8.30
CA VAL A 86 36.27 25.30 6.98
C VAL A 86 36.12 24.06 6.10
N LEU A 87 35.29 24.13 5.07
CA LEU A 87 35.15 23.08 4.06
C LEU A 87 35.76 23.56 2.74
N THR A 88 36.74 22.81 2.25
CA THR A 88 37.38 22.99 0.95
C THR A 88 36.66 22.14 -0.10
N GLY A 89 35.94 22.77 -1.01
CA GLY A 89 35.23 22.09 -2.12
C GLY A 89 34.79 23.04 -3.24
N LYS A 90 34.46 22.47 -4.41
CA LYS A 90 34.46 23.10 -5.75
C LYS A 90 33.46 24.27 -5.92
N ALA A 91 33.73 25.10 -6.93
CA ALA A 91 33.14 26.42 -7.22
C ALA A 91 31.60 26.62 -7.09
N HIS A 92 30.79 25.55 -7.09
CA HIS A 92 29.34 25.65 -6.84
C HIS A 92 28.99 25.90 -5.35
N GLU A 93 29.90 25.57 -4.41
CA GLU A 93 29.69 25.75 -2.96
C GLU A 93 29.95 27.19 -2.45
N GLN A 94 30.74 28.01 -3.16
CA GLN A 94 31.04 29.37 -2.74
C GLN A 94 29.85 30.34 -2.88
N SER A 95 28.91 30.05 -3.77
CA SER A 95 27.66 30.83 -3.91
C SER A 95 26.74 30.65 -2.69
N PHE A 96 26.76 29.46 -2.08
CA PHE A 96 25.99 29.12 -0.88
C PHE A 96 26.57 29.78 0.39
N VAL A 97 27.89 29.73 0.56
CA VAL A 97 28.58 30.35 1.72
C VAL A 97 28.40 31.88 1.73
N ASN A 98 28.47 32.52 0.55
CA ASN A 98 28.31 33.98 0.44
C ASN A 98 26.85 34.44 0.53
N GLY A 99 25.88 33.62 0.10
CA GLY A 99 24.46 33.97 0.10
C GLY A 99 23.75 33.78 1.45
N VAL A 100 24.19 32.82 2.27
CA VAL A 100 23.47 32.41 3.48
C VAL A 100 24.12 32.92 4.78
N LEU A 101 25.45 33.05 4.85
CA LEU A 101 26.15 33.33 6.12
C LEU A 101 26.53 34.80 6.34
N LYS A 102 26.46 35.66 5.33
CA LYS A 102 26.89 37.06 5.42
C LYS A 102 25.90 38.05 6.09
N PRO A 103 24.59 37.80 6.22
CA PRO A 103 23.70 38.74 6.92
C PRO A 103 23.78 38.73 8.45
N TYR A 104 24.57 37.85 9.08
CA TYR A 104 24.50 37.57 10.52
C TYR A 104 25.55 38.31 11.38
N ILE A 105 26.06 39.47 10.93
CA ILE A 105 27.01 40.28 11.71
C ILE A 105 26.56 41.75 11.71
N ASP A 106 26.00 42.15 12.85
CA ASP A 106 25.96 43.48 13.50
C ASP A 106 24.78 44.49 13.38
N LEU A 107 24.18 44.73 14.56
CA LEU A 107 23.61 45.91 15.26
C LEU A 107 22.73 47.01 14.60
N SER A 108 21.48 47.17 15.07
CA SER A 108 20.99 48.20 16.05
C SER A 108 19.56 48.79 15.86
N SER A 109 18.83 48.98 16.99
CA SER A 109 17.71 49.92 17.31
C SER A 109 16.19 49.51 17.13
N PRO A 110 15.22 50.09 17.91
CA PRO A 110 14.05 49.38 18.50
C PRO A 110 12.58 49.83 18.12
N ILE A 111 11.57 48.92 18.33
CA ILE A 111 10.13 49.00 18.83
C ILE A 111 9.18 50.15 18.30
N PRO A 112 7.80 50.06 18.09
CA PRO A 112 6.72 49.29 18.79
C PRO A 112 5.49 48.69 18.02
N PHE A 113 4.75 47.86 18.78
CA PHE A 113 3.29 47.56 18.90
C PHE A 113 2.21 48.24 18.02
N THR A 114 1.15 47.48 17.66
CA THR A 114 -0.27 47.79 17.99
C THR A 114 -1.24 46.60 17.75
N LEU A 115 -2.27 46.52 18.61
CA LEU A 115 -3.38 45.54 18.64
C LEU A 115 -4.52 45.90 17.67
N HIS A 116 -5.30 44.91 17.22
CA HIS A 116 -6.76 45.04 17.18
C HIS A 116 -7.49 43.69 17.36
N SER A 117 -8.60 43.78 18.11
CA SER A 117 -9.54 42.76 18.56
C SER A 117 -10.63 42.40 17.54
N PHE A 118 -11.31 41.27 17.76
CA PHE A 118 -12.77 41.00 17.75
C PHE A 118 -12.99 39.52 17.39
N ASN A 119 -13.23 38.64 18.36
CA ASN A 119 -14.45 38.28 19.09
C ASN A 119 -15.47 37.41 18.32
N SER A 120 -15.85 36.36 19.04
CA SER A 120 -16.77 35.24 18.82
C SER A 120 -18.17 35.51 18.26
N SER A 121 -18.73 34.49 17.58
CA SER A 121 -20.12 34.05 17.76
C SER A 121 -20.41 32.71 17.04
N SER A 122 -20.98 31.76 17.78
CA SER A 122 -21.89 30.67 17.32
C SER A 122 -23.17 30.78 18.17
N PRO A 123 -24.24 29.97 18.02
CA PRO A 123 -24.61 28.98 16.99
C PRO A 123 -26.09 29.12 16.52
N THR A 124 -26.55 28.27 15.58
CA THR A 124 -27.98 27.95 15.43
C THR A 124 -28.22 26.47 15.11
N HIS A 125 -29.17 25.90 15.85
CA HIS A 125 -29.82 24.60 15.76
C HIS A 125 -30.47 24.31 14.40
N LEU A 126 -30.64 23.02 14.06
CA LEU A 126 -31.89 22.43 13.53
C LEU A 126 -31.83 20.88 13.60
N GLN A 127 -33.00 20.27 13.77
CA GLN A 127 -33.26 18.88 14.17
C GLN A 127 -33.54 17.91 13.00
N HIS A 128 -33.48 16.62 13.34
CA HIS A 128 -33.92 15.36 12.69
C HIS A 128 -35.00 15.38 11.59
N GLU A 129 -34.81 14.50 10.58
CA GLU A 129 -35.84 13.57 10.06
C GLU A 129 -35.22 12.44 9.19
N ASP A 130 -36.01 11.39 8.98
CA ASP A 130 -35.66 9.98 8.76
C ASP A 130 -35.23 9.55 7.34
N VAL A 131 -34.38 8.53 7.24
CA VAL A 131 -34.31 7.62 6.07
C VAL A 131 -34.21 6.18 6.55
N GLU A 132 -35.29 5.43 6.32
CA GLU A 132 -35.48 4.03 6.69
C GLU A 132 -34.53 3.05 5.99
N THR A 133 -34.02 2.14 6.82
CA THR A 133 -33.36 0.89 6.49
C THR A 133 -34.38 -0.19 6.09
N LEU A 134 -34.42 -0.59 4.82
CA LEU A 134 -35.06 -1.83 4.37
C LEU A 134 -34.17 -2.50 3.32
N VAL A 135 -33.36 -3.48 3.74
CA VAL A 135 -32.90 -4.66 2.96
C VAL A 135 -32.01 -5.62 3.80
N GLU A 136 -31.35 -5.20 4.90
CA GLU A 136 -30.33 -6.05 5.57
C GLU A 136 -30.82 -7.06 6.64
N LYS A 137 -32.11 -7.10 6.98
CA LYS A 137 -32.60 -7.89 8.15
C LYS A 137 -32.98 -9.34 7.84
N SER A 138 -33.09 -9.74 6.59
CA SER A 138 -33.49 -11.11 6.19
C SER A 138 -32.32 -12.11 6.26
N ASP A 139 -31.20 -11.79 5.61
CA ASP A 139 -30.14 -12.76 5.34
C ASP A 139 -29.29 -13.05 6.58
N SER A 140 -29.07 -12.02 7.40
CA SER A 140 -28.43 -12.12 8.71
C SER A 140 -29.16 -13.09 9.65
N VAL A 141 -30.50 -13.09 9.64
CA VAL A 141 -31.31 -13.98 10.48
C VAL A 141 -31.31 -15.43 9.96
N GLN A 142 -31.24 -15.64 8.64
CA GLN A 142 -31.13 -16.98 8.05
C GLN A 142 -29.77 -17.63 8.32
N LEU A 143 -28.67 -16.87 8.20
CA LEU A 143 -27.32 -17.34 8.50
C LEU A 143 -27.19 -17.77 9.97
N LEU A 144 -27.77 -17.01 10.90
CA LEU A 144 -27.84 -17.32 12.33
C LEU A 144 -28.67 -18.59 12.64
N LYS A 145 -29.69 -18.89 11.83
CA LYS A 145 -30.48 -20.15 11.96
C LYS A 145 -29.71 -21.36 11.43
N LEU A 146 -28.92 -21.20 10.36
CA LEU A 146 -28.05 -22.25 9.82
C LEU A 146 -26.95 -22.64 10.80
N LEU A 147 -26.31 -21.66 11.45
CA LEU A 147 -25.29 -21.89 12.49
C LEU A 147 -25.83 -22.66 13.72
N LYS A 148 -27.13 -22.56 14.01
CA LYS A 148 -27.78 -23.35 15.09
C LYS A 148 -27.94 -24.84 14.77
N LYS A 149 -27.84 -25.25 13.50
CA LYS A 149 -27.93 -26.65 13.07
C LYS A 149 -26.60 -27.40 13.11
N VAL A 150 -25.47 -26.70 13.26
CA VAL A 150 -24.15 -27.34 13.35
C VAL A 150 -23.97 -27.95 14.75
N PRO A 151 -23.63 -29.25 14.87
CA PRO A 151 -23.43 -29.87 16.17
C PRO A 151 -22.30 -29.19 16.93
N LYS A 152 -22.52 -28.89 18.22
CA LYS A 152 -21.54 -28.18 19.08
C LYS A 152 -20.15 -28.82 19.09
N ARG A 153 -20.06 -30.14 18.86
CA ARG A 153 -18.79 -30.87 18.74
C ARG A 153 -17.96 -30.39 17.54
N VAL A 154 -18.58 -30.19 16.38
CA VAL A 154 -17.90 -29.70 15.17
C VAL A 154 -17.44 -28.27 15.36
N LEU A 155 -18.30 -27.41 15.92
CA LEU A 155 -17.90 -26.03 16.19
C LEU A 155 -16.76 -25.94 17.21
N GLY A 156 -16.73 -26.85 18.20
CA GLY A 156 -15.64 -26.99 19.16
C GLY A 156 -14.30 -27.33 18.47
N VAL A 157 -14.30 -28.30 17.56
CA VAL A 157 -13.11 -28.66 16.78
C VAL A 157 -12.63 -27.49 15.91
N LEU A 158 -13.55 -26.85 15.18
CA LEU A 158 -13.22 -25.70 14.30
C LEU A 158 -12.69 -24.50 15.09
N SER A 159 -13.16 -24.29 16.32
CA SER A 159 -12.70 -23.18 17.18
C SER A 159 -11.36 -23.43 17.88
N ASN A 160 -10.69 -24.56 17.61
CA ASN A 160 -9.44 -24.92 18.26
C ASN A 160 -8.25 -24.08 17.73
N LEU A 161 -7.49 -23.47 18.64
CA LEU A 161 -6.32 -22.65 18.30
C LEU A 161 -5.23 -23.45 17.55
N SER A 162 -4.96 -24.69 17.94
CA SER A 162 -3.93 -25.51 17.27
C SER A 162 -4.31 -25.85 15.83
N LEU A 163 -5.60 -26.07 15.57
CA LEU A 163 -6.11 -26.27 14.21
C LEU A 163 -5.92 -25.01 13.38
N ALA A 164 -6.34 -23.85 13.89
CA ALA A 164 -6.20 -22.57 13.19
C ALA A 164 -4.72 -22.24 12.86
N ILE A 165 -3.78 -22.52 13.78
CA ILE A 165 -2.34 -22.37 13.52
C ILE A 165 -1.88 -23.30 12.40
N GLY A 166 -2.34 -24.56 12.39
CA GLY A 166 -2.06 -25.52 11.32
C GLY A 166 -2.64 -25.09 9.96
N GLU A 167 -3.86 -24.56 9.95
CA GLU A 167 -4.51 -24.03 8.74
C GLU A 167 -3.73 -22.84 8.17
N MET A 168 -3.38 -21.87 9.00
CA MET A 168 -2.57 -20.71 8.59
C MET A 168 -1.19 -21.14 8.04
N GLY A 169 -0.52 -22.09 8.71
CA GLY A 169 0.74 -22.65 8.23
C GLY A 169 0.60 -23.38 6.89
N SER A 170 -0.48 -24.11 6.70
CA SER A 170 -0.77 -24.83 5.44
C SER A 170 -1.06 -23.86 4.29
N VAL A 171 -1.83 -22.79 4.54
CA VAL A 171 -2.08 -21.74 3.53
C VAL A 171 -0.76 -21.07 3.13
N ALA A 172 0.07 -20.70 4.11
CA ALA A 172 1.36 -20.08 3.85
C ALA A 172 2.30 -21.00 3.04
N ALA A 173 2.33 -22.30 3.35
CA ALA A 173 3.13 -23.27 2.62
C ALA A 173 2.68 -23.42 1.15
N LEU A 174 1.37 -23.46 0.89
CA LEU A 174 0.83 -23.50 -0.47
C LEU A 174 1.11 -22.20 -1.24
N MET A 175 0.99 -21.04 -0.59
CA MET A 175 1.36 -19.76 -1.21
C MET A 175 2.85 -19.72 -1.60
N ALA A 176 3.73 -20.21 -0.73
CA ALA A 176 5.16 -20.31 -1.03
C ALA A 176 5.40 -21.27 -2.21
N LEU A 177 4.75 -22.44 -2.22
CA LEU A 177 4.85 -23.41 -3.31
C LEU A 177 4.39 -22.81 -4.65
N GLY A 178 3.24 -22.12 -4.67
CA GLY A 178 2.72 -21.45 -5.86
C GLY A 178 3.56 -20.25 -6.33
N THR A 179 4.46 -19.74 -5.49
CA THR A 179 5.43 -18.70 -5.89
C THR A 179 6.69 -19.32 -6.50
N VAL A 180 7.07 -20.52 -6.06
CA VAL A 180 8.24 -21.25 -6.58
C VAL A 180 7.94 -21.91 -7.93
N ILE A 181 6.71 -22.39 -8.12
CA ILE A 181 6.25 -22.98 -9.38
C ILE A 181 5.76 -21.86 -10.29
N GLU A 182 6.30 -21.78 -11.51
CA GLU A 182 5.82 -20.83 -12.53
C GLU A 182 4.35 -21.14 -12.84
N GLN A 183 3.51 -20.10 -12.91
CA GLN A 183 2.05 -20.23 -12.96
C GLN A 183 1.54 -19.96 -14.38
N GLY A 184 0.62 -20.79 -14.88
CA GLY A 184 -0.07 -20.57 -16.17
C GLY A 184 0.78 -20.81 -17.42
N GLU A 185 1.90 -21.53 -17.30
CA GLU A 185 2.72 -21.92 -18.45
C GLU A 185 2.10 -23.09 -19.23
N THR A 186 2.66 -23.42 -20.40
CA THR A 186 2.15 -24.53 -21.20
C THR A 186 2.45 -25.89 -20.54
N PRO A 187 1.64 -26.94 -20.80
CA PRO A 187 1.91 -28.28 -20.28
C PRO A 187 3.32 -28.80 -20.62
N ASP A 188 3.80 -28.52 -21.83
CA ASP A 188 5.13 -28.94 -22.29
C ASP A 188 6.26 -28.38 -21.42
N PHE A 189 6.13 -27.12 -20.98
CA PHE A 189 7.07 -26.50 -20.05
C PHE A 189 7.17 -27.29 -18.73
N TYR A 190 6.03 -27.74 -18.19
CA TYR A 190 6.03 -28.53 -16.95
C TYR A 190 6.57 -29.95 -17.15
N PHE A 191 6.35 -30.56 -18.33
CA PHE A 191 6.92 -31.87 -18.65
C PHE A 191 8.44 -31.83 -18.70
N GLU A 192 9.01 -30.76 -19.26
CA GLU A 192 10.47 -30.57 -19.32
C GLU A 192 11.07 -30.24 -17.95
N LYS A 193 10.42 -29.36 -17.17
CA LYS A 193 10.93 -28.88 -15.89
C LYS A 193 10.74 -29.87 -14.73
N TYR A 194 9.69 -30.69 -14.78
CA TYR A 194 9.35 -31.67 -13.74
C TYR A 194 9.16 -33.09 -14.33
N PRO A 195 10.20 -33.68 -14.95
CA PRO A 195 10.09 -34.95 -15.66
C PRO A 195 9.84 -36.14 -14.72
N GLU A 196 9.21 -37.20 -15.23
CA GLU A 196 8.98 -38.43 -14.45
C GLU A 196 10.26 -39.23 -14.21
N GLU A 197 11.22 -39.17 -15.15
CA GLU A 197 12.45 -39.94 -15.10
C GLU A 197 13.42 -39.42 -14.04
N ASN A 198 13.42 -38.11 -13.78
CA ASN A 198 14.24 -37.44 -12.77
C ASN A 198 13.37 -36.52 -11.90
N PRO A 199 12.56 -37.09 -10.99
CA PRO A 199 11.65 -36.32 -10.17
C PRO A 199 12.40 -35.40 -9.20
N VAL A 200 11.89 -34.19 -9.01
CA VAL A 200 12.43 -33.24 -8.03
C VAL A 200 12.24 -33.82 -6.63
N PHE A 201 13.28 -33.78 -5.79
CA PHE A 201 13.33 -34.44 -4.48
C PHE A 201 13.03 -35.96 -4.49
N GLY A 202 13.09 -36.63 -5.64
CA GLY A 202 12.89 -38.08 -5.76
C GLY A 202 11.42 -38.53 -5.86
N PHE A 203 10.45 -37.62 -5.82
CA PHE A 203 9.02 -37.97 -5.94
C PHE A 203 8.13 -36.91 -6.61
N PHE A 204 8.58 -35.66 -6.74
CA PHE A 204 7.77 -34.56 -7.25
C PHE A 204 7.91 -34.45 -8.77
N THR A 205 6.78 -34.56 -9.48
CA THR A 205 6.69 -34.62 -10.95
C THR A 205 5.58 -33.72 -11.46
N TRP A 206 5.52 -33.50 -12.78
CA TRP A 206 4.47 -32.73 -13.45
C TRP A 206 3.05 -33.21 -13.10
N ARG A 207 2.86 -34.51 -12.76
CA ARG A 207 1.55 -35.07 -12.36
C ARG A 207 1.02 -34.47 -11.07
N TRP A 208 1.92 -34.19 -10.13
CA TRP A 208 1.54 -33.48 -8.91
C TRP A 208 1.19 -32.02 -9.22
N VAL A 209 1.97 -31.39 -10.11
CA VAL A 209 1.75 -30.00 -10.49
C VAL A 209 0.41 -29.82 -11.19
N LEU A 210 0.20 -30.48 -12.32
CA LEU A 210 -1.02 -30.34 -13.13
C LEU A 210 -2.22 -31.08 -12.53
N GLY A 211 -2.00 -32.23 -11.88
CA GLY A 211 -3.09 -33.02 -11.31
C GLY A 211 -3.72 -32.41 -10.07
N LEU A 212 -2.96 -31.66 -9.26
CA LEU A 212 -3.47 -30.95 -8.09
C LEU A 212 -3.77 -29.46 -8.37
N GLY A 213 -3.44 -28.96 -9.56
CA GLY A 213 -3.64 -27.57 -9.95
C GLY A 213 -2.63 -26.59 -9.34
N PHE A 214 -1.40 -27.03 -9.10
CA PHE A 214 -0.33 -26.15 -8.57
C PHE A 214 0.24 -25.19 -9.61
N ASP A 215 -0.07 -25.38 -10.89
CA ASP A 215 0.16 -24.42 -11.99
C ASP A 215 -0.78 -23.20 -11.93
N HIS A 216 -1.89 -23.32 -11.18
CA HIS A 216 -2.85 -22.25 -10.92
C HIS A 216 -3.28 -22.23 -9.44
N MET A 217 -2.27 -22.23 -8.54
CA MET A 217 -2.38 -22.47 -7.10
C MET A 217 -3.54 -21.72 -6.43
N PHE A 218 -3.68 -20.42 -6.71
CA PHE A 218 -4.64 -19.53 -6.05
C PHE A 218 -6.10 -19.79 -6.44
N SER A 219 -6.33 -20.52 -7.53
CA SER A 219 -7.66 -20.96 -7.99
C SER A 219 -7.88 -22.47 -7.80
N SER A 220 -6.86 -23.19 -7.34
CA SER A 220 -6.92 -24.64 -7.15
C SER A 220 -7.96 -25.02 -6.09
N PRO A 221 -8.69 -26.14 -6.26
CA PRO A 221 -9.67 -26.60 -5.28
C PRO A 221 -9.08 -26.85 -3.88
N ILE A 222 -7.80 -27.25 -3.81
CA ILE A 222 -7.11 -27.50 -2.54
C ILE A 222 -6.91 -26.20 -1.77
N PHE A 223 -6.42 -25.16 -2.46
CA PHE A 223 -6.20 -23.85 -1.85
C PHE A 223 -7.52 -23.20 -1.45
N LEU A 224 -8.52 -23.21 -2.33
CA LEU A 224 -9.85 -22.68 -2.04
C LEU A 224 -10.54 -23.44 -0.91
N GLY A 225 -10.43 -24.78 -0.88
CA GLY A 225 -10.97 -25.60 0.20
C GLY A 225 -10.33 -25.29 1.54
N LEU A 226 -9.02 -25.05 1.57
CA LEU A 226 -8.31 -24.64 2.78
C LEU A 226 -8.70 -23.23 3.23
N LEU A 227 -8.92 -22.29 2.32
CA LEU A 227 -9.45 -20.96 2.64
C LEU A 227 -10.86 -21.03 3.23
N VAL A 228 -11.74 -21.88 2.68
CA VAL A 228 -13.08 -22.10 3.22
C VAL A 228 -13.01 -22.70 4.64
N LEU A 229 -12.11 -23.66 4.85
CA LEU A 229 -11.89 -24.27 6.16
C LEU A 229 -11.39 -23.23 7.18
N LEU A 230 -10.39 -22.42 6.82
CA LEU A 230 -9.89 -21.33 7.65
C LEU A 230 -10.96 -20.29 7.98
N ALA A 231 -11.80 -19.93 6.98
CA ALA A 231 -12.92 -19.01 7.20
C ALA A 231 -13.93 -19.60 8.20
N ALA A 232 -14.22 -20.90 8.10
CA ALA A 232 -15.07 -21.60 9.05
C ALA A 232 -14.47 -21.63 10.46
N SER A 233 -13.15 -21.83 10.60
CA SER A 233 -12.45 -21.75 11.88
C SER A 233 -12.56 -20.35 12.50
N LEU A 234 -12.30 -19.29 11.73
CA LEU A 234 -12.42 -17.90 12.20
C LEU A 234 -13.84 -17.57 12.66
N MET A 235 -14.85 -17.99 11.90
CA MET A 235 -16.26 -17.80 12.26
C MET A 235 -16.61 -18.59 13.55
N ALA A 236 -16.19 -19.85 13.65
CA ALA A 236 -16.41 -20.69 14.84
C ALA A 236 -15.73 -20.10 16.08
N CYS A 237 -14.48 -19.66 15.95
CA CYS A 237 -13.71 -18.98 17.00
C CYS A 237 -14.42 -17.69 17.44
N THR A 238 -14.88 -16.87 16.50
CA THR A 238 -15.62 -15.63 16.80
C THR A 238 -16.89 -15.92 17.61
N TYR A 239 -17.66 -16.93 17.19
CA TYR A 239 -18.92 -17.27 17.83
C TYR A 239 -18.75 -17.89 19.23
N MET A 240 -17.79 -18.81 19.39
CA MET A 240 -17.59 -19.55 20.65
C MET A 240 -16.71 -18.84 21.66
N THR A 241 -15.80 -17.96 21.23
CA THR A 241 -14.84 -17.33 22.12
C THR A 241 -15.05 -15.81 22.21
N GLN A 242 -15.01 -15.11 21.07
CA GLN A 242 -14.96 -13.65 21.07
C GLN A 242 -16.30 -13.00 21.49
N ILE A 243 -17.43 -13.49 20.96
CA ILE A 243 -18.76 -12.97 21.32
C ILE A 243 -19.04 -13.16 22.83
N PRO A 244 -18.82 -14.34 23.44
CA PRO A 244 -18.97 -14.52 24.89
C PRO A 244 -18.05 -13.61 25.71
N LEU A 245 -16.78 -13.42 25.32
CA LEU A 245 -15.85 -12.53 26.02
C LEU A 245 -16.36 -11.08 26.07
N VAL A 246 -16.87 -10.58 24.95
CA VAL A 246 -17.47 -9.24 24.89
C VAL A 246 -18.75 -9.16 25.71
N LYS A 247 -19.61 -10.19 25.65
CA LYS A 247 -20.83 -10.26 26.48
C LYS A 247 -20.50 -10.20 27.98
N VAL A 248 -19.44 -10.88 28.42
CA VAL A 248 -18.98 -10.84 29.82
C VAL A 248 -18.39 -9.47 30.16
N ALA A 249 -17.59 -8.87 29.27
CA ALA A 249 -17.03 -7.53 29.49
C ALA A 249 -18.11 -6.43 29.61
N ARG A 250 -19.24 -6.61 28.93
CA ARG A 250 -20.41 -5.71 29.02
C ARG A 250 -21.25 -5.91 30.29
N ARG A 251 -21.06 -6.99 31.04
CA ARG A 251 -21.82 -7.22 32.27
C ARG A 251 -21.22 -6.41 33.41
N TRP A 252 -22.04 -5.58 34.03
CA TRP A 252 -21.64 -4.77 35.17
C TRP A 252 -21.82 -5.64 36.41
N ASN A 253 -20.74 -5.87 37.13
CA ASN A 253 -20.78 -6.65 38.36
C ASN A 253 -20.20 -5.82 39.50
N TYR A 254 -21.01 -5.63 40.54
CA TYR A 254 -20.59 -4.93 41.74
C TYR A 254 -19.88 -5.91 42.68
N LEU A 255 -18.76 -5.47 43.25
CA LEU A 255 -18.12 -6.18 44.35
C LEU A 255 -18.69 -5.62 45.65
N ASN A 256 -19.42 -6.45 46.39
CA ASN A 256 -20.17 -6.03 47.57
C ASN A 256 -19.35 -6.16 48.87
N THR A 257 -18.17 -6.77 48.81
CA THR A 257 -17.30 -7.06 49.94
C THR A 257 -15.93 -6.43 49.75
N SER A 258 -15.43 -5.74 50.79
CA SER A 258 -14.12 -5.09 50.80
C SER A 258 -12.97 -6.08 50.55
N GLU A 259 -13.07 -7.30 51.07
CA GLU A 259 -12.11 -8.38 50.79
C GLU A 259 -11.99 -8.72 49.29
N SER A 260 -13.11 -8.72 48.56
CA SER A 260 -13.12 -9.03 47.12
C SER A 260 -12.48 -7.92 46.29
N ILE A 261 -12.58 -6.67 46.76
CA ILE A 261 -11.94 -5.51 46.15
C ILE A 261 -10.43 -5.51 46.41
N ARG A 262 -10.01 -5.84 47.64
CA ARG A 262 -8.59 -5.97 48.00
C ARG A 262 -7.85 -7.07 47.23
N LYS A 263 -8.57 -8.08 46.71
CA LYS A 263 -8.02 -9.15 45.86
C LYS A 263 -7.80 -8.73 44.40
N GLN A 264 -8.19 -7.52 43.98
CA GLN A 264 -7.95 -7.05 42.61
C GLN A 264 -6.46 -6.73 42.37
N GLU A 265 -6.03 -6.70 41.11
CA GLU A 265 -4.64 -6.47 40.71
C GLU A 265 -4.10 -5.14 41.27
N PHE A 266 -4.91 -4.10 41.21
CA PHE A 266 -4.71 -2.85 41.93
C PHE A 266 -5.68 -2.78 43.10
N ASN A 267 -5.22 -2.36 44.26
CA ASN A 267 -6.07 -2.07 45.42
C ASN A 267 -5.50 -0.93 46.25
N ASP A 268 -6.38 -0.10 46.78
CA ASP A 268 -6.04 0.98 47.70
C ASP A 268 -7.24 1.30 48.61
N SER A 269 -7.00 2.06 49.68
CA SER A 269 -8.04 2.53 50.58
C SER A 269 -7.87 4.00 50.91
N LEU A 270 -8.88 4.79 50.59
CA LEU A 270 -8.93 6.22 50.88
C LEU A 270 -9.69 6.48 52.19
N PRO A 271 -9.00 6.85 53.28
CA PRO A 271 -9.68 7.24 54.51
C PRO A 271 -10.35 8.60 54.32
N ARG A 272 -11.49 8.81 54.99
CA ARG A 272 -12.25 10.07 54.93
C ARG A 272 -12.61 10.47 53.49
N ALA A 273 -12.98 9.52 52.64
CA ALA A 273 -13.38 9.79 51.26
C ALA A 273 -14.84 9.41 51.02
N SER A 274 -15.42 9.96 49.96
CA SER A 274 -16.75 9.62 49.47
C SER A 274 -16.66 8.89 48.13
N VAL A 275 -17.36 7.77 48.00
CA VAL A 275 -17.43 7.00 46.75
C VAL A 275 -18.06 7.82 45.60
N ARG A 276 -18.88 8.82 45.93
CA ARG A 276 -19.46 9.75 44.94
C ARG A 276 -18.41 10.68 44.36
N ASP A 277 -17.51 11.21 45.19
CA ASP A 277 -16.45 12.12 44.75
C ASP A 277 -15.44 11.38 43.87
N LEU A 278 -15.09 10.15 44.26
CA LEU A 278 -14.33 9.24 43.40
C LEU A 278 -15.03 9.01 42.06
N GLY A 279 -16.35 8.80 42.06
CA GLY A 279 -17.12 8.65 40.83
C GLY A 279 -17.06 9.86 39.91
N VAL A 280 -17.10 11.08 40.44
CA VAL A 280 -16.97 12.31 39.65
C VAL A 280 -15.58 12.39 39.00
N ILE A 281 -14.52 12.06 39.75
CA ILE A 281 -13.14 12.09 39.24
C ILE A 281 -12.93 11.05 38.14
N LEU A 282 -13.44 9.83 38.34
CA LEU A 282 -13.39 8.76 37.34
C LEU A 282 -14.14 9.17 36.07
N MET A 283 -15.32 9.79 36.20
CA MET A 283 -16.08 10.29 35.06
C MET A 283 -15.30 11.38 34.30
N GLY A 284 -14.65 12.31 35.01
CA GLY A 284 -13.76 13.32 34.42
C GLY A 284 -12.54 12.73 33.71
N ALA A 285 -12.10 11.53 34.09
CA ALA A 285 -11.02 10.79 33.43
C ALA A 285 -11.50 9.91 32.25
N GLY A 286 -12.79 9.99 31.89
CA GLY A 286 -13.40 9.27 30.78
C GLY A 286 -13.83 7.84 31.10
N TYR A 287 -14.06 7.51 32.38
CA TYR A 287 -14.70 6.26 32.76
C TYR A 287 -16.22 6.39 32.71
N GLU A 288 -16.90 5.34 32.24
CA GLU A 288 -18.32 5.16 32.45
C GLU A 288 -18.54 4.64 33.88
N VAL A 289 -19.23 5.42 34.72
CA VAL A 289 -19.38 5.17 36.17
C VAL A 289 -20.82 4.81 36.51
N PHE A 290 -20.99 3.74 37.28
CA PHE A 290 -22.27 3.24 37.76
C PHE A 290 -22.24 3.14 39.28
N LEU A 291 -23.07 3.94 39.93
CA LEU A 291 -23.23 3.99 41.39
C LEU A 291 -24.48 3.21 41.82
N LYS A 292 -24.35 2.37 42.85
CA LYS A 292 -25.46 1.65 43.47
C LYS A 292 -25.26 1.60 44.99
N GLY A 293 -25.88 2.53 45.71
CA GLY A 293 -25.74 2.65 47.16
C GLY A 293 -24.29 2.93 47.56
N PRO A 294 -23.66 2.11 48.44
CA PRO A 294 -22.26 2.27 48.82
C PRO A 294 -21.27 1.74 47.78
N SER A 295 -21.74 1.06 46.72
CA SER A 295 -20.88 0.42 45.72
C SER A 295 -20.79 1.25 44.44
N LEU A 296 -19.60 1.28 43.86
CA LEU A 296 -19.29 1.90 42.57
C LEU A 296 -18.63 0.87 41.66
N TYR A 297 -19.04 0.87 40.40
CA TYR A 297 -18.37 0.17 39.31
C TYR A 297 -18.10 1.15 38.18
N ALA A 298 -16.90 1.14 37.63
CA ALA A 298 -16.55 1.99 36.50
C ALA A 298 -15.69 1.22 35.48
N PHE A 299 -15.82 1.56 34.20
CA PHE A 299 -14.96 1.01 33.17
C PHE A 299 -14.60 2.03 32.09
N LYS A 300 -13.51 1.75 31.37
CA LYS A 300 -13.01 2.55 30.25
C LYS A 300 -12.52 1.61 29.13
N GLY A 301 -12.59 2.06 27.88
CA GLY A 301 -11.98 1.35 26.75
C GLY A 301 -12.67 0.04 26.33
N LEU A 302 -14.01 -0.04 26.41
CA LEU A 302 -14.77 -1.23 25.99
C LEU A 302 -14.58 -1.56 24.50
N ALA A 303 -14.36 -0.55 23.65
CA ALA A 303 -14.10 -0.74 22.21
C ALA A 303 -12.94 -1.71 21.92
N GLY A 304 -11.89 -1.71 22.74
CA GLY A 304 -10.76 -2.63 22.59
C GLY A 304 -11.13 -4.10 22.76
N ARG A 305 -12.25 -4.41 23.41
CA ARG A 305 -12.78 -5.79 23.52
C ARG A 305 -13.49 -6.25 22.25
N PHE A 306 -14.00 -5.35 21.43
CA PHE A 306 -14.62 -5.66 20.14
C PHE A 306 -13.59 -5.82 19.01
N ALA A 307 -12.39 -5.26 19.18
CA ALA A 307 -11.36 -5.26 18.15
C ALA A 307 -11.02 -6.66 17.56
N PRO A 308 -10.87 -7.74 18.35
CA PRO A 308 -10.60 -9.06 17.78
C PRO A 308 -11.70 -9.59 16.85
N ILE A 309 -12.97 -9.26 17.12
CA ILE A 309 -14.09 -9.59 16.23
C ILE A 309 -13.92 -8.83 14.90
N GLY A 310 -13.56 -7.56 14.97
CA GLY A 310 -13.27 -6.74 13.80
C GLY A 310 -12.10 -7.27 12.97
N VAL A 311 -11.03 -7.75 13.62
CA VAL A 311 -9.88 -8.38 12.96
C VAL A 311 -10.29 -9.64 12.21
N HIS A 312 -11.10 -10.52 12.82
CA HIS A 312 -11.61 -11.72 12.13
C HIS A 312 -12.50 -11.36 10.94
N LEU A 313 -13.40 -10.37 11.09
CA LEU A 313 -14.23 -9.90 9.99
C LEU A 313 -13.37 -9.34 8.83
N ALA A 314 -12.35 -8.55 9.16
CA ALA A 314 -11.42 -8.01 8.18
C ALA A 314 -10.66 -9.12 7.43
N MET A 315 -10.18 -10.14 8.14
CA MET A 315 -9.54 -11.31 7.54
C MET A 315 -10.50 -12.07 6.60
N LEU A 316 -11.75 -12.27 7.03
CA LEU A 316 -12.79 -12.89 6.19
C LEU A 316 -13.06 -12.07 4.91
N LEU A 317 -13.09 -10.74 4.99
CA LEU A 317 -13.24 -9.87 3.83
C LEU A 317 -12.04 -9.99 2.87
N ILE A 318 -10.81 -10.00 3.39
CA ILE A 318 -9.60 -10.18 2.56
C ILE A 318 -9.64 -11.53 1.85
N MET A 319 -9.96 -12.61 2.56
CA MET A 319 -10.05 -13.96 1.98
C MET A 319 -11.18 -14.07 0.96
N ALA A 320 -12.35 -13.49 1.23
CA ALA A 320 -13.49 -13.49 0.31
C ALA A 320 -13.16 -12.68 -0.96
N GLY A 321 -12.55 -11.50 -0.79
CA GLY A 321 -12.09 -10.67 -1.90
C GLY A 321 -11.05 -11.39 -2.75
N GLY A 322 -10.02 -12.00 -2.14
CA GLY A 322 -9.02 -12.77 -2.86
C GLY A 322 -9.59 -13.99 -3.59
N THR A 323 -10.57 -14.68 -2.98
CA THR A 323 -11.29 -15.79 -3.62
C THR A 323 -12.08 -15.30 -4.83
N LEU A 324 -12.78 -14.17 -4.71
CA LEU A 324 -13.51 -13.56 -5.82
C LEU A 324 -12.57 -13.10 -6.94
N SER A 325 -11.41 -12.53 -6.60
CA SER A 325 -10.36 -12.21 -7.58
C SER A 325 -9.87 -13.47 -8.30
N ALA A 326 -9.58 -14.55 -7.58
CA ALA A 326 -9.05 -15.78 -8.18
C ALA A 326 -10.08 -16.52 -9.05
N THR A 327 -11.37 -16.38 -8.77
CA THR A 327 -12.44 -17.14 -9.43
C THR A 327 -13.27 -16.35 -10.44
N GLY A 328 -13.29 -15.02 -10.37
CA GLY A 328 -14.14 -14.14 -11.17
C GLY A 328 -13.42 -13.06 -11.98
N SER A 329 -12.10 -13.12 -12.08
CA SER A 329 -11.30 -12.13 -12.85
C SER A 329 -11.05 -12.58 -14.29
N PHE A 330 -10.76 -11.59 -15.14
CA PHE A 330 -10.25 -11.80 -16.49
C PHE A 330 -8.88 -11.15 -16.64
N ARG A 331 -8.01 -11.76 -17.46
CA ARG A 331 -6.71 -11.20 -17.81
C ARG A 331 -6.37 -11.52 -19.26
N GLY A 332 -5.68 -10.59 -19.91
CA GLY A 332 -5.13 -10.80 -21.25
C GLY A 332 -4.02 -9.80 -21.55
N SER A 333 -3.16 -10.15 -22.49
CA SER A 333 -2.10 -9.28 -22.96
C SER A 333 -2.14 -9.23 -24.48
N VAL A 334 -1.95 -8.05 -25.06
CA VAL A 334 -1.98 -7.84 -26.51
C VAL A 334 -0.90 -6.85 -26.92
N THR A 335 -0.22 -7.12 -28.04
CA THR A 335 0.71 -6.17 -28.65
C THR A 335 0.11 -5.61 -29.92
N VAL A 336 -0.13 -4.30 -29.95
CA VAL A 336 -0.89 -3.63 -31.02
C VAL A 336 -0.04 -2.53 -31.65
N PRO A 337 0.21 -2.58 -32.97
CA PRO A 337 0.80 -1.47 -33.72
C PRO A 337 -0.01 -0.18 -33.60
N GLN A 338 0.67 0.96 -33.59
CA GLN A 338 0.00 2.26 -33.68
C GLN A 338 -0.89 2.35 -34.92
N GLY A 339 -2.05 2.97 -34.79
CA GLY A 339 -3.08 3.12 -35.82
C GLY A 339 -4.03 1.93 -35.96
N LEU A 340 -3.84 0.84 -35.21
CA LEU A 340 -4.72 -0.33 -35.24
C LEU A 340 -5.68 -0.39 -34.05
N ASN A 341 -6.71 -1.22 -34.23
CA ASN A 341 -7.77 -1.46 -33.27
C ASN A 341 -7.74 -2.89 -32.75
N PHE A 342 -8.29 -3.09 -31.57
CA PHE A 342 -8.64 -4.40 -31.05
C PHE A 342 -9.88 -4.31 -30.15
N VAL A 343 -10.61 -5.41 -29.99
CA VAL A 343 -11.75 -5.50 -29.08
C VAL A 343 -11.28 -6.07 -27.75
N MET A 344 -11.72 -5.48 -26.63
CA MET A 344 -11.27 -5.91 -25.30
C MET A 344 -11.60 -7.39 -25.01
N GLY A 345 -12.79 -7.85 -25.43
CA GLY A 345 -13.27 -9.21 -25.22
C GLY A 345 -12.47 -10.28 -25.95
N ASP A 346 -11.81 -9.95 -27.06
CA ASP A 346 -10.96 -10.89 -27.80
C ASP A 346 -9.63 -11.14 -27.10
N VAL A 347 -9.21 -10.21 -26.23
CA VAL A 347 -7.94 -10.29 -25.48
C VAL A 347 -8.14 -10.91 -24.10
N LEU A 348 -9.27 -10.61 -23.45
CA LEU A 348 -9.55 -10.99 -22.07
C LEU A 348 -9.95 -12.47 -21.93
N ASN A 349 -9.10 -13.27 -21.27
CA ASN A 349 -9.39 -14.66 -20.95
C ASN A 349 -9.90 -14.80 -19.51
N PRO A 350 -10.91 -15.66 -19.25
CA PRO A 350 -11.40 -15.93 -17.90
C PRO A 350 -10.34 -16.69 -17.09
N ILE A 351 -10.12 -16.26 -15.85
CA ILE A 351 -9.16 -16.93 -14.93
C ILE A 351 -9.85 -18.04 -14.15
N GLY A 352 -11.14 -17.87 -13.83
CA GLY A 352 -11.88 -18.84 -13.01
C GLY A 352 -13.33 -19.05 -13.42
N PHE A 353 -13.97 -20.00 -12.76
CA PHE A 353 -15.30 -20.50 -13.11
C PHE A 353 -16.46 -19.52 -12.82
N LEU A 354 -16.23 -18.44 -12.07
CA LEU A 354 -17.22 -17.38 -11.79
C LEU A 354 -17.06 -16.15 -12.70
N SER A 355 -16.13 -16.22 -13.66
CA SER A 355 -15.83 -15.10 -14.57
C SER A 355 -17.01 -14.91 -15.53
N THR A 356 -17.70 -13.78 -15.42
CA THR A 356 -18.84 -13.43 -16.30
C THR A 356 -18.49 -12.17 -17.09
N PRO A 357 -18.51 -12.22 -18.44
CA PRO A 357 -18.16 -11.07 -19.26
C PRO A 357 -19.22 -9.98 -19.12
N THR A 358 -18.79 -8.72 -19.10
CA THR A 358 -19.67 -7.55 -19.06
C THR A 358 -19.89 -6.97 -20.46
N GLN A 359 -20.88 -6.09 -20.63
CA GLN A 359 -21.12 -5.43 -21.92
C GLN A 359 -19.92 -4.60 -22.40
N ASP A 360 -19.12 -4.09 -21.47
CA ASP A 360 -17.92 -3.30 -21.75
C ASP A 360 -16.84 -4.09 -22.51
N PHE A 361 -16.91 -5.42 -22.55
CA PHE A 361 -15.97 -6.27 -23.31
C PHE A 361 -16.09 -6.03 -24.82
N ASN A 362 -17.23 -5.52 -25.30
CA ASN A 362 -17.43 -5.19 -26.71
C ASN A 362 -16.86 -3.81 -27.10
N THR A 363 -16.17 -3.14 -26.17
CA THR A 363 -15.53 -1.84 -26.45
C THR A 363 -14.31 -2.05 -27.34
N GLU A 364 -14.23 -1.25 -28.41
CA GLU A 364 -13.08 -1.23 -29.30
C GLU A 364 -12.03 -0.23 -28.78
N VAL A 365 -10.77 -0.66 -28.77
CA VAL A 365 -9.62 0.13 -28.34
C VAL A 365 -8.80 0.48 -29.58
N HIS A 366 -8.67 1.77 -29.86
CA HIS A 366 -7.77 2.28 -30.89
C HIS A 366 -6.47 2.78 -30.27
N VAL A 367 -5.34 2.34 -30.81
CA VAL A 367 -4.03 2.86 -30.45
C VAL A 367 -3.71 4.06 -31.35
N ASN A 368 -3.97 5.27 -30.88
CA ASN A 368 -3.68 6.48 -31.64
C ASN A 368 -2.18 6.63 -31.93
N ARG A 369 -1.37 6.45 -30.89
CA ARG A 369 0.08 6.67 -30.96
C ARG A 369 0.82 5.97 -29.82
N PHE A 370 1.99 5.44 -30.12
CA PHE A 370 2.94 4.97 -29.13
C PHE A 370 4.24 5.78 -29.25
N TYR A 371 4.80 6.23 -28.12
CA TYR A 371 6.08 6.93 -28.09
C TYR A 371 6.82 6.71 -26.77
N MET A 372 8.11 7.04 -26.78
CA MET A 372 9.01 6.89 -25.65
C MET A 372 9.68 8.22 -25.34
N ASP A 373 9.83 8.48 -24.04
CA ASP A 373 10.65 9.58 -23.56
C ASP A 373 12.03 9.05 -23.15
N TYR A 374 13.06 9.84 -23.39
CA TYR A 374 14.45 9.44 -23.19
C TYR A 374 15.14 10.39 -22.22
N TYR A 375 16.04 9.86 -21.40
CA TYR A 375 16.99 10.66 -20.65
C TYR A 375 18.04 11.27 -21.59
N ASP A 376 18.75 12.29 -21.12
CA ASP A 376 19.88 12.88 -21.86
C ASP A 376 20.99 11.86 -22.17
N SER A 377 21.08 10.77 -21.39
CA SER A 377 21.96 9.63 -21.64
C SER A 377 21.57 8.78 -22.86
N GLY A 378 20.35 8.95 -23.39
CA GLY A 378 19.76 8.16 -24.47
C GLY A 378 19.02 6.91 -24.00
N GLU A 379 18.95 6.64 -22.70
CA GLU A 379 18.15 5.53 -22.15
C GLU A 379 16.66 5.90 -22.10
N VAL A 380 15.79 4.90 -22.27
CA VAL A 380 14.33 5.10 -22.19
C VAL A 380 13.94 5.39 -20.74
N SER A 381 13.24 6.50 -20.53
CA SER A 381 12.73 6.95 -19.24
C SER A 381 11.28 6.55 -19.00
N GLN A 382 10.44 6.60 -20.04
CA GLN A 382 9.01 6.36 -19.93
C GLN A 382 8.42 5.90 -21.27
N PHE A 383 7.37 5.09 -21.19
CA PHE A 383 6.59 4.62 -22.32
C PHE A 383 5.20 5.23 -22.27
N HIS A 384 4.74 5.78 -23.40
CA HIS A 384 3.45 6.44 -23.52
C HIS A 384 2.62 5.83 -24.65
N THR A 385 1.35 5.61 -24.35
CA THR A 385 0.39 5.08 -25.31
C THR A 385 -0.88 5.91 -25.26
N ASP A 386 -1.20 6.59 -26.36
CA ASP A 386 -2.45 7.34 -26.51
C ASP A 386 -3.54 6.39 -27.03
N LEU A 387 -4.58 6.21 -26.21
CA LEU A 387 -5.67 5.28 -26.46
C LEU A 387 -7.01 6.01 -26.56
N SER A 388 -7.81 5.63 -27.55
CA SER A 388 -9.23 6.01 -27.65
C SER A 388 -10.11 4.77 -27.55
N LEU A 389 -11.17 4.85 -26.74
CA LEU A 389 -12.16 3.80 -26.58
C LEU A 389 -13.43 4.15 -27.35
N PHE A 390 -13.96 3.19 -28.10
CA PHE A 390 -15.18 3.32 -28.87
C PHE A 390 -16.25 2.34 -28.40
N ASP A 391 -17.46 2.83 -28.20
CA ASP A 391 -18.63 2.02 -27.92
C ASP A 391 -19.09 1.27 -29.19
N LEU A 392 -20.00 0.30 -29.05
CA LEU A 392 -20.64 -0.45 -30.14
C LEU A 392 -21.24 0.42 -31.25
N ASN A 393 -21.60 1.66 -30.92
CA ASN A 393 -22.16 2.64 -31.84
C ASN A 393 -21.08 3.45 -32.61
N GLY A 394 -19.80 3.14 -32.43
CA GLY A 394 -18.67 3.86 -33.03
C GLY A 394 -18.40 5.23 -32.42
N LYS A 395 -18.99 5.54 -31.26
CA LYS A 395 -18.79 6.81 -30.55
C LYS A 395 -17.58 6.70 -29.62
N GLU A 396 -16.68 7.67 -29.70
CA GLU A 396 -15.55 7.80 -28.77
C GLU A 396 -16.08 8.09 -27.36
N VAL A 397 -15.82 7.16 -26.43
CA VAL A 397 -16.28 7.22 -25.03
C VAL A 397 -15.25 7.93 -24.17
N THR A 398 -13.98 7.62 -24.36
CA THR A 398 -12.87 8.22 -23.62
C THR A 398 -11.57 8.14 -24.40
N ARG A 399 -10.70 9.12 -24.18
CA ARG A 399 -9.33 9.14 -24.67
C ARG A 399 -8.40 9.44 -23.52
N LYS A 400 -7.33 8.66 -23.39
CA LYS A 400 -6.30 8.88 -22.37
C LYS A 400 -4.95 8.39 -22.89
N THR A 401 -3.94 9.23 -22.69
CA THR A 401 -2.55 8.79 -22.78
C THR A 401 -2.16 8.09 -21.49
N ILE A 402 -1.89 6.79 -21.57
CA ILE A 402 -1.41 5.98 -20.44
C ILE A 402 0.11 5.91 -20.42
N SER A 403 0.68 5.60 -19.26
CA SER A 403 2.09 5.29 -19.09
C SER A 403 2.31 4.20 -18.05
N VAL A 404 3.56 3.79 -17.82
CA VAL A 404 3.88 2.86 -16.75
C VAL A 404 3.39 3.45 -15.42
N ASN A 405 2.64 2.67 -14.65
CA ASN A 405 1.94 3.06 -13.40
C ASN A 405 0.77 4.06 -13.52
N ASP A 406 0.42 4.54 -14.72
CA ASP A 406 -0.79 5.34 -14.95
C ASP A 406 -1.73 4.67 -15.97
N PRO A 407 -2.56 3.69 -15.52
CA PRO A 407 -3.41 2.92 -16.42
C PRO A 407 -4.70 3.65 -16.81
N LEU A 408 -5.36 3.17 -17.86
CA LEU A 408 -6.73 3.56 -18.22
C LEU A 408 -7.71 2.61 -17.53
N ARG A 409 -8.75 3.14 -16.88
CA ARG A 409 -9.81 2.36 -16.24
C ARG A 409 -11.16 2.69 -16.87
N TYR A 410 -11.87 1.68 -17.35
CA TYR A 410 -13.18 1.81 -17.99
C TYR A 410 -14.00 0.54 -17.79
N GLY A 411 -15.27 0.63 -17.40
CA GLY A 411 -16.15 -0.54 -17.32
C GLY A 411 -15.67 -1.67 -16.38
N GLY A 412 -14.89 -1.34 -15.34
CA GLY A 412 -14.25 -2.36 -14.48
C GLY A 412 -13.00 -3.03 -15.09
N ILE A 413 -12.66 -2.70 -16.34
CA ILE A 413 -11.45 -3.12 -17.04
C ILE A 413 -10.35 -2.08 -16.79
N THR A 414 -9.15 -2.56 -16.51
CA THR A 414 -7.95 -1.73 -16.37
C THR A 414 -6.94 -2.13 -17.43
N ILE A 415 -6.50 -1.15 -18.22
CA ILE A 415 -5.51 -1.30 -19.31
C ILE A 415 -4.19 -0.71 -18.83
N TYR A 416 -3.18 -1.56 -18.74
CA TYR A 416 -1.83 -1.21 -18.31
C TYR A 416 -0.89 -1.20 -19.50
N GLN A 417 0.03 -0.24 -19.50
CA GLN A 417 1.19 -0.30 -20.38
C GLN A 417 2.25 -1.20 -19.75
N THR A 418 2.53 -2.33 -20.38
CA THR A 418 3.45 -3.36 -19.84
C THR A 418 4.62 -3.66 -20.76
N ASP A 419 4.44 -3.53 -22.07
CA ASP A 419 5.52 -3.84 -23.01
C ASP A 419 5.49 -2.98 -24.28
N TRP A 420 6.45 -3.20 -25.18
CA TRP A 420 6.52 -2.57 -26.50
C TRP A 420 7.28 -3.42 -27.52
N SER A 421 7.03 -3.13 -28.80
CA SER A 421 7.71 -3.74 -29.94
C SER A 421 7.85 -2.75 -31.09
N ILE A 422 8.57 -3.13 -32.14
CA ILE A 422 8.57 -2.42 -33.43
C ILE A 422 7.92 -3.34 -34.44
N SER A 423 6.82 -2.91 -35.05
CA SER A 423 6.07 -3.71 -36.03
C SER A 423 6.70 -3.66 -37.41
N ALA A 424 7.01 -2.45 -37.88
CA ALA A 424 7.55 -2.26 -39.21
C ALA A 424 8.42 -1.00 -39.30
N LEU A 425 9.34 -1.03 -40.25
CA LEU A 425 10.17 0.11 -40.64
C LEU A 425 9.70 0.62 -42.00
N GLN A 426 9.30 1.88 -42.06
CA GLN A 426 8.93 2.54 -43.31
C GLN A 426 10.16 3.11 -43.99
N ILE A 427 10.42 2.66 -45.21
CA ILE A 427 11.56 3.10 -46.00
C ILE A 427 11.17 3.55 -47.41
N LEU A 428 11.92 4.50 -47.94
CA LEU A 428 11.99 4.79 -49.38
C LEU A 428 13.31 4.28 -49.92
N ARG A 429 13.25 3.68 -51.11
CA ARG A 429 14.41 3.21 -51.86
C ARG A 429 14.42 3.91 -53.21
N ASP A 430 15.47 4.65 -53.52
CA ASP A 430 15.62 5.36 -54.81
C ASP A 430 14.39 6.22 -55.17
N ASP A 431 13.78 6.83 -54.14
CA ASP A 431 12.53 7.60 -54.21
C ASP A 431 11.27 6.77 -54.58
N GLU A 432 11.37 5.44 -54.63
CA GLU A 432 10.26 4.49 -54.68
C GLU A 432 9.84 4.01 -53.26
N GLY A 433 8.54 3.85 -53.05
CA GLY A 433 7.94 3.42 -51.78
C GLY A 433 6.76 4.32 -51.35
N PRO A 434 6.35 4.31 -50.06
CA PRO A 434 7.02 3.70 -48.92
C PRO A 434 6.83 2.18 -48.84
N PHE A 435 7.91 1.46 -48.53
CA PHE A 435 7.87 0.03 -48.22
C PHE A 435 7.79 -0.16 -46.70
N ASN A 436 6.84 -0.98 -46.24
CA ASN A 436 6.73 -1.40 -44.85
C ASN A 436 7.50 -2.70 -44.66
N LEU A 437 8.72 -2.63 -44.12
CA LEU A 437 9.50 -3.82 -43.81
C LEU A 437 9.16 -4.32 -42.41
N PRO A 438 8.68 -5.56 -42.23
CA PRO A 438 8.37 -6.09 -40.91
C PRO A 438 9.65 -6.19 -40.07
N MET A 439 9.57 -5.78 -38.82
CA MET A 439 10.66 -5.87 -37.85
C MET A 439 10.43 -7.10 -36.97
N ALA A 440 11.47 -7.93 -36.81
CA ALA A 440 11.41 -9.12 -35.97
C ALA A 440 12.29 -8.94 -34.72
N PRO A 441 11.83 -9.37 -33.52
CA PRO A 441 12.67 -9.39 -32.34
C PRO A 441 13.79 -10.42 -32.50
N LEU A 442 15.03 -10.01 -32.23
CA LEU A 442 16.20 -10.87 -32.24
C LEU A 442 16.52 -11.33 -30.82
N LYS A 443 16.81 -12.62 -30.64
CA LYS A 443 17.20 -13.17 -29.33
C LYS A 443 18.62 -12.70 -28.97
N LEU A 444 18.75 -11.94 -27.89
CA LEU A 444 20.03 -11.62 -27.26
C LEU A 444 20.14 -12.29 -25.90
N SER A 445 21.38 -12.47 -25.44
CA SER A 445 21.67 -12.81 -24.05
C SER A 445 21.38 -11.59 -23.16
N GLY A 446 20.26 -11.63 -22.41
CA GLY A 446 19.83 -10.61 -21.44
C GLY A 446 18.59 -9.81 -21.85
N ASP A 447 18.15 -8.85 -21.01
CA ASP A 447 16.90 -8.09 -21.16
C ASP A 447 16.90 -7.00 -22.25
N LYS A 448 17.92 -6.98 -23.13
CA LYS A 448 18.03 -5.95 -24.17
C LYS A 448 17.27 -6.36 -25.41
N LYS A 449 16.21 -5.61 -25.73
CA LYS A 449 15.46 -5.76 -26.97
C LYS A 449 16.26 -5.23 -28.16
N LEU A 450 16.37 -6.05 -29.20
CA LEU A 450 16.88 -5.67 -30.51
C LEU A 450 15.91 -6.18 -31.55
N PHE A 451 15.59 -5.32 -32.49
CA PHE A 451 14.74 -5.66 -33.62
C PHE A 451 15.57 -5.58 -34.89
N GLY A 452 15.31 -6.51 -35.80
CA GLY A 452 15.98 -6.55 -37.09
C GLY A 452 14.98 -6.64 -38.23
N THR A 453 15.31 -6.03 -39.35
CA THR A 453 14.68 -6.28 -40.64
C THR A 453 15.72 -6.39 -41.73
N PHE A 454 15.30 -6.92 -42.87
CA PHE A 454 16.15 -7.19 -44.01
C PHE A 454 15.46 -6.74 -45.29
N LEU A 455 16.12 -5.86 -46.03
CA LEU A 455 15.70 -5.44 -47.35
C LEU A 455 16.43 -6.30 -48.40
N PRO A 456 15.77 -7.25 -49.07
CA PRO A 456 16.42 -8.05 -50.11
C PRO A 456 16.76 -7.17 -51.32
N VAL A 457 17.98 -7.31 -51.83
CA VAL A 457 18.49 -6.60 -53.01
C VAL A 457 18.97 -7.65 -54.01
N GLY A 458 18.15 -7.93 -55.03
CA GLY A 458 18.45 -8.94 -56.06
C GLY A 458 17.28 -9.89 -56.30
N ASN A 459 17.57 -11.05 -56.90
CA ASN A 459 16.55 -12.05 -57.21
C ASN A 459 16.17 -12.86 -55.96
N THR A 460 14.91 -12.78 -55.52
CA THR A 460 14.38 -13.44 -54.32
C THR A 460 14.34 -14.96 -54.39
N ASP A 461 14.48 -15.54 -55.59
CA ASP A 461 14.44 -17.00 -55.81
C ASP A 461 15.81 -17.69 -55.66
N SER A 462 16.87 -16.93 -55.34
CA SER A 462 18.22 -17.48 -55.09
C SER A 462 18.34 -18.04 -53.66
N PRO A 463 19.03 -19.18 -53.44
CA PRO A 463 19.26 -19.74 -52.10
C PRO A 463 20.12 -18.83 -51.20
N THR A 464 20.76 -17.80 -51.75
CA THR A 464 21.51 -16.76 -51.02
C THR A 464 21.00 -15.37 -51.43
N VAL A 465 19.94 -14.92 -50.76
CA VAL A 465 19.43 -13.55 -50.96
C VAL A 465 20.38 -12.57 -50.28
N LYS A 466 21.06 -11.74 -51.07
CA LYS A 466 21.83 -10.59 -50.56
C LYS A 466 20.89 -9.41 -50.31
N GLY A 467 21.23 -8.57 -49.35
CA GLY A 467 20.37 -7.45 -48.98
C GLY A 467 20.93 -6.62 -47.85
N ILE A 468 20.21 -5.57 -47.50
CA ILE A 468 20.60 -4.57 -46.51
C ILE A 468 19.94 -4.94 -45.20
N SER A 469 20.74 -5.11 -44.15
CA SER A 469 20.25 -5.43 -42.82
C SER A 469 20.09 -4.16 -42.00
N MET A 470 18.97 -4.02 -41.31
CA MET A 470 18.66 -2.87 -40.48
C MET A 470 18.32 -3.33 -39.07
N LEU A 471 18.94 -2.73 -38.07
CA LEU A 471 18.78 -3.08 -36.67
C LEU A 471 18.33 -1.87 -35.85
N ALA A 472 17.45 -2.08 -34.88
CA ALA A 472 16.90 -1.03 -34.03
C ALA A 472 16.83 -1.51 -32.57
N ARG A 473 17.31 -0.68 -31.63
CA ARG A 473 17.13 -0.90 -30.19
C ARG A 473 16.03 -0.04 -29.59
N ASP A 474 15.61 0.98 -30.31
CA ASP A 474 14.59 1.95 -29.96
C ASP A 474 13.91 2.44 -31.25
N LEU A 475 12.97 3.40 -31.14
CA LEU A 475 12.30 4.00 -32.31
C LEU A 475 13.09 5.17 -32.92
N GLN A 476 14.19 5.62 -32.32
CA GLN A 476 14.93 6.80 -32.75
C GLN A 476 16.12 6.49 -33.64
N SER A 477 16.77 5.34 -33.46
CA SER A 477 18.07 5.03 -34.05
C SER A 477 18.05 3.69 -34.77
N ILE A 478 18.14 3.76 -36.11
CA ILE A 478 18.23 2.59 -36.98
C ILE A 478 19.66 2.46 -37.50
N VAL A 479 20.26 1.31 -37.25
CA VAL A 479 21.61 0.97 -37.69
C VAL A 479 21.52 0.18 -38.99
N LEU A 480 22.27 0.60 -40.02
CA LEU A 480 22.26 -0.03 -41.35
C LEU A 480 23.59 -0.72 -41.65
N TYR A 481 23.49 -1.92 -42.22
CA TYR A 481 24.60 -2.74 -42.70
C TYR A 481 24.43 -3.05 -44.19
N ASP A 482 25.54 -3.07 -44.94
CA ASP A 482 25.55 -3.39 -46.36
C ASP A 482 25.35 -4.88 -46.64
N GLN A 483 25.44 -5.26 -47.93
CA GLN A 483 25.24 -6.64 -48.39
C GLN A 483 26.32 -7.61 -47.91
N GLU A 484 27.46 -7.09 -47.46
CA GLU A 484 28.60 -7.82 -46.93
C GLU A 484 28.57 -7.87 -45.39
N GLY A 485 27.57 -7.25 -44.76
CA GLY A 485 27.42 -7.17 -43.30
C GLY A 485 28.31 -6.12 -42.64
N LYS A 486 28.91 -5.20 -43.41
CA LYS A 486 29.72 -4.10 -42.88
C LYS A 486 28.83 -2.93 -42.49
N PHE A 487 29.14 -2.33 -41.35
CA PHE A 487 28.44 -1.16 -40.83
C PHE A 487 28.58 0.03 -41.79
N VAL A 488 27.44 0.61 -42.18
CA VAL A 488 27.38 1.78 -43.07
C VAL A 488 27.13 3.06 -42.30
N GLY A 489 26.16 3.02 -41.37
CA GLY A 489 25.83 4.19 -40.57
C GLY A 489 24.53 4.05 -39.78
N ILE A 490 24.17 5.15 -39.11
CA ILE A 490 22.95 5.26 -38.31
C ILE A 490 22.05 6.34 -38.95
N ARG A 491 20.75 6.06 -39.01
CA ARG A 491 19.72 7.02 -39.42
C ARG A 491 18.62 7.10 -38.37
N ARG A 492 18.11 8.31 -38.19
CA ARG A 492 16.95 8.57 -37.35
C ARG A 492 15.73 8.75 -38.25
N PRO A 493 14.60 8.08 -38.00
CA PRO A 493 13.41 8.22 -38.86
C PRO A 493 12.99 9.69 -39.04
N ASN A 494 13.05 10.48 -37.96
CA ASN A 494 12.71 11.91 -38.00
C ASN A 494 13.63 12.78 -38.88
N SER A 495 14.86 12.34 -39.19
CA SER A 495 15.77 13.17 -39.98
C SER A 495 15.43 13.17 -41.47
N LYS A 496 14.81 12.08 -41.97
CA LYS A 496 14.51 11.86 -43.40
C LYS A 496 15.72 12.07 -44.33
N LEU A 497 16.94 11.97 -43.79
CA LEU A 497 18.17 12.16 -44.55
C LEU A 497 18.53 10.87 -45.29
N PRO A 498 18.86 10.93 -46.59
CA PRO A 498 19.26 9.75 -47.34
C PRO A 498 20.58 9.16 -46.83
N ILE A 499 20.75 7.86 -47.02
CA ILE A 499 22.02 7.14 -46.92
C ILE A 499 22.24 6.36 -48.20
N ASP A 500 23.43 6.48 -48.78
CA ASP A 500 23.82 5.70 -49.95
C ASP A 500 24.46 4.40 -49.48
N ILE A 501 23.90 3.27 -49.93
CA ILE A 501 24.40 1.93 -49.65
C ILE A 501 24.52 1.19 -50.98
N ASN A 502 25.76 0.92 -51.39
CA ASN A 502 26.06 0.20 -52.65
C ASN A 502 25.37 0.83 -53.89
N GLY A 503 25.26 2.16 -53.94
CA GLY A 503 24.66 2.90 -55.05
C GLY A 503 23.13 3.02 -54.99
N MET A 504 22.51 2.55 -53.89
CA MET A 504 21.08 2.73 -53.62
C MET A 504 20.87 3.80 -52.55
N LYS A 505 19.96 4.73 -52.81
CA LYS A 505 19.56 5.79 -51.87
C LYS A 505 18.43 5.27 -50.98
N ILE A 506 18.71 5.14 -49.69
CA ILE A 506 17.72 4.71 -48.69
C ILE A 506 17.36 5.87 -47.78
N ILE A 507 16.07 6.09 -47.55
CA ILE A 507 15.55 7.04 -46.57
C ILE A 507 14.66 6.28 -45.59
N ILE A 508 14.94 6.40 -44.29
CA ILE A 508 14.05 5.91 -43.23
C ILE A 508 13.01 7.00 -42.96
N LEU A 509 11.73 6.68 -43.18
CA LEU A 509 10.63 7.61 -43.00
C LEU A 509 10.07 7.57 -41.57
N ASP A 510 9.78 6.37 -41.09
CA ASP A 510 9.19 6.15 -39.76
C ASP A 510 9.52 4.75 -39.24
N ALA A 511 9.50 4.60 -37.91
CA ALA A 511 9.54 3.32 -37.22
C ALA A 511 8.19 3.11 -36.54
N ILE A 512 7.38 2.19 -37.07
CA ILE A 512 6.05 1.90 -36.55
C ILE A 512 6.20 1.09 -35.27
N GLY A 513 6.03 1.78 -34.14
CA GLY A 513 6.01 1.17 -32.82
C GLY A 513 4.70 0.44 -32.54
N SER A 514 4.80 -0.60 -31.71
CA SER A 514 3.67 -1.30 -31.12
C SER A 514 3.70 -1.18 -29.61
N THR A 515 2.52 -1.01 -29.03
CA THR A 515 2.32 -0.99 -27.59
C THR A 515 1.92 -2.38 -27.10
N GLY A 516 2.50 -2.83 -25.99
CA GLY A 516 2.11 -4.03 -25.27
C GLY A 516 1.23 -3.67 -24.09
N LEU A 517 -0.04 -4.10 -24.15
CA LEU A 517 -1.07 -3.75 -23.20
C LEU A 517 -1.52 -4.98 -22.42
N ASP A 518 -1.54 -4.88 -21.10
CA ASP A 518 -2.20 -5.85 -20.23
C ASP A 518 -3.59 -5.34 -19.85
N LEU A 519 -4.61 -6.14 -20.14
CA LEU A 519 -5.99 -5.88 -19.73
C LEU A 519 -6.34 -6.79 -18.55
N LYS A 520 -6.93 -6.21 -17.52
CA LYS A 520 -7.38 -6.96 -16.33
C LYS A 520 -8.73 -6.45 -15.83
N THR A 521 -9.59 -7.37 -15.43
CA THR A 521 -10.77 -7.09 -14.58
C THR A 521 -10.61 -7.81 -13.25
N ASP A 522 -10.90 -7.15 -12.15
CA ASP A 522 -10.77 -7.75 -10.82
C ASP A 522 -11.88 -7.27 -9.86
N PRO A 523 -12.97 -8.05 -9.71
CA PRO A 523 -14.08 -7.69 -8.83
C PRO A 523 -13.73 -7.83 -7.33
N GLY A 524 -12.67 -8.55 -6.99
CA GLY A 524 -12.29 -8.79 -5.59
C GLY A 524 -11.45 -7.67 -4.97
N VAL A 525 -10.75 -6.88 -5.77
CA VAL A 525 -9.87 -5.78 -5.31
C VAL A 525 -10.56 -4.80 -4.34
N PRO A 526 -11.77 -4.29 -4.60
CA PRO A 526 -12.46 -3.39 -3.67
C PRO A 526 -12.73 -4.04 -2.30
N ILE A 527 -13.10 -5.32 -2.29
CA ILE A 527 -13.39 -6.08 -1.07
C ILE A 527 -12.10 -6.29 -0.27
N VAL A 528 -11.01 -6.64 -0.95
CA VAL A 528 -9.68 -6.78 -0.34
C VAL A 528 -9.24 -5.47 0.31
N TYR A 529 -9.38 -4.33 -0.39
CA TYR A 529 -9.05 -3.02 0.19
C TYR A 529 -9.94 -2.63 1.37
N ALA A 530 -11.25 -2.91 1.31
CA ALA A 530 -12.14 -2.73 2.44
C ALA A 530 -11.72 -3.59 3.65
N GLY A 531 -11.31 -4.83 3.39
CA GLY A 531 -10.74 -5.74 4.38
C GLY A 531 -9.45 -5.21 5.01
N PHE A 532 -8.48 -4.76 4.20
CA PHE A 532 -7.24 -4.16 4.71
C PHE A 532 -7.49 -2.88 5.52
N GLY A 533 -8.35 -1.99 5.04
CA GLY A 533 -8.73 -0.78 5.78
C GLY A 533 -9.39 -1.11 7.12
N SER A 534 -10.29 -2.09 7.13
CA SER A 534 -10.92 -2.61 8.35
C SER A 534 -9.91 -3.24 9.29
N LEU A 535 -8.93 -4.00 8.77
CA LEU A 535 -7.87 -4.63 9.56
C LEU A 535 -7.00 -3.56 10.23
N MET A 536 -6.58 -2.53 9.49
CA MET A 536 -5.79 -1.43 10.04
C MET A 536 -6.55 -0.71 11.16
N LEU A 537 -7.80 -0.33 10.91
CA LEU A 537 -8.65 0.37 11.88
C LEU A 537 -8.87 -0.47 13.15
N THR A 538 -9.27 -1.72 12.99
CA THR A 538 -9.57 -2.62 14.13
C THR A 538 -8.32 -2.99 14.90
N THR A 539 -7.17 -3.08 14.25
CA THR A 539 -5.86 -3.25 14.92
C THR A 539 -5.54 -2.02 15.77
N CYS A 540 -5.75 -0.79 15.27
CA CYS A 540 -5.60 0.42 16.07
C CYS A 540 -6.52 0.41 17.30
N ILE A 541 -7.79 0.05 17.13
CA ILE A 541 -8.76 -0.07 18.24
C ILE A 541 -8.31 -1.14 19.24
N SER A 542 -7.62 -2.19 18.80
CA SER A 542 -7.14 -3.28 19.66
C SER A 542 -6.12 -2.84 20.72
N PHE A 543 -5.43 -1.72 20.49
CA PHE A 543 -4.51 -1.13 21.47
C PHE A 543 -5.23 -0.43 22.62
N LEU A 544 -6.53 -0.13 22.48
CA LEU A 544 -7.31 0.42 23.58
C LEU A 544 -7.42 -0.61 24.71
N SER A 545 -6.88 -0.24 25.87
CA SER A 545 -6.96 -1.06 27.07
C SER A 545 -8.35 -0.95 27.69
N HIS A 546 -8.92 -2.09 28.06
CA HIS A 546 -10.14 -2.15 28.83
C HIS A 546 -9.79 -2.21 30.33
N SER A 547 -10.09 -1.12 31.02
CA SER A 547 -9.83 -0.94 32.45
C SER A 547 -11.14 -0.99 33.23
N GLN A 548 -11.15 -1.65 34.38
CA GLN A 548 -12.30 -1.77 35.27
C GLN A 548 -11.89 -1.35 36.68
N VAL A 549 -12.77 -0.62 37.36
CA VAL A 549 -12.59 -0.10 38.71
C VAL A 549 -13.83 -0.44 39.53
N TRP A 550 -13.60 -0.88 40.76
CA TRP A 550 -14.62 -1.11 41.78
C TRP A 550 -14.28 -0.26 42.99
N ALA A 551 -15.30 0.29 43.64
CA ALA A 551 -15.13 0.91 44.94
C ALA A 551 -16.31 0.60 45.86
N LEU A 552 -16.04 0.51 47.16
CA LEU A 552 -17.03 0.30 48.20
C LEU A 552 -16.82 1.30 49.34
N GLN A 553 -17.87 2.03 49.69
CA GLN A 553 -17.92 2.86 50.89
C GLN A 553 -18.11 1.95 52.12
N ASP A 554 -17.10 1.92 53.00
CA ASP A 554 -17.12 1.22 54.27
C ASP A 554 -16.95 2.26 55.40
N GLY A 555 -18.07 2.73 55.94
CA GLY A 555 -18.10 3.86 56.86
C GLY A 555 -17.52 5.13 56.22
N THR A 556 -16.45 5.66 56.79
CA THR A 556 -15.73 6.85 56.30
C THR A 556 -14.63 6.52 55.28
N THR A 557 -14.38 5.24 55.01
CA THR A 557 -13.27 4.80 54.14
C THR A 557 -13.82 4.28 52.83
N VAL A 558 -13.17 4.63 51.72
CA VAL A 558 -13.49 4.07 50.40
C VAL A 558 -12.42 3.04 50.05
N VAL A 559 -12.81 1.78 49.91
CA VAL A 559 -11.92 0.72 49.43
C VAL A 559 -12.05 0.67 47.91
N VAL A 560 -10.94 0.87 47.20
CA VAL A 560 -10.87 0.88 45.73
C VAL A 560 -10.07 -0.31 45.24
N GLY A 561 -10.50 -0.89 44.13
CA GLY A 561 -9.76 -1.94 43.45
C GLY A 561 -9.96 -1.83 41.95
N GLY A 562 -9.00 -2.31 41.18
CA GLY A 562 -9.04 -2.17 39.73
C GLY A 562 -8.22 -3.22 39.02
N LYS A 563 -8.50 -3.37 37.73
CA LYS A 563 -7.71 -4.21 36.83
C LYS A 563 -7.73 -3.67 35.41
N SER A 564 -6.69 -3.98 34.65
CA SER A 564 -6.59 -3.63 33.23
C SER A 564 -6.15 -4.84 32.42
N ASN A 565 -6.71 -5.02 31.23
CA ASN A 565 -6.39 -6.19 30.40
C ASN A 565 -5.02 -6.11 29.71
N ARG A 566 -4.52 -4.90 29.42
CA ARG A 566 -3.30 -4.67 28.61
C ARG A 566 -2.35 -3.69 29.31
N ALA A 567 -2.85 -2.52 29.74
CA ALA A 567 -2.07 -1.48 30.40
C ALA A 567 -1.74 -1.82 31.87
N LYS A 568 -1.04 -2.94 32.13
CA LYS A 568 -0.76 -3.41 33.51
C LYS A 568 0.14 -2.49 34.32
N ILE A 569 1.01 -1.72 33.67
CA ILE A 569 1.98 -0.82 34.32
C ILE A 569 1.41 0.60 34.42
N GLU A 570 0.85 1.12 33.33
CA GLU A 570 0.30 2.49 33.28
C GLU A 570 -0.98 2.64 34.11
N PHE A 571 -1.79 1.58 34.24
CA PHE A 571 -3.06 1.65 34.95
C PHE A 571 -2.92 1.94 36.45
N PRO A 572 -2.04 1.26 37.22
CA PRO A 572 -1.77 1.65 38.62
C PRO A 572 -1.31 3.10 38.78
N GLU A 573 -0.46 3.60 37.88
CA GLU A 573 -0.02 5.00 37.93
C GLU A 573 -1.14 6.00 37.63
N GLU A 574 -1.97 5.71 36.61
CA GLU A 574 -3.18 6.50 36.33
C GLU A 574 -4.11 6.47 37.54
N MET A 575 -4.31 5.31 38.16
CA MET A 575 -5.20 5.15 39.31
C MET A 575 -4.71 5.95 40.52
N ASN A 576 -3.44 5.84 40.90
CA ASN A 576 -2.87 6.62 42.00
C ASN A 576 -3.08 8.12 41.79
N ARG A 577 -2.78 8.63 40.58
CA ARG A 577 -2.99 10.05 40.24
C ARG A 577 -4.46 10.49 40.32
N LEU A 578 -5.40 9.58 40.06
CA LEU A 578 -6.83 9.86 40.17
C LEU A 578 -7.28 9.82 41.64
N LEU A 579 -6.79 8.86 42.42
CA LEU A 579 -7.09 8.74 43.84
C LEU A 579 -6.55 9.93 44.64
N ASP A 580 -5.37 10.47 44.30
CA ASP A 580 -4.77 11.66 44.92
C ASP A 580 -5.63 12.93 44.74
N ARG A 581 -6.55 12.94 43.77
CA ARG A 581 -7.46 14.08 43.52
C ARG A 581 -8.75 13.99 44.32
N VAL A 582 -9.02 12.87 45.00
CA VAL A 582 -10.25 12.68 45.77
C VAL A 582 -10.19 13.55 47.02
N PRO A 583 -11.16 14.45 47.24
CA PRO A 583 -11.16 15.31 48.41
C PRO A 583 -11.37 14.50 49.69
N GLU A 584 -10.69 14.90 50.76
CA GLU A 584 -10.96 14.39 52.10
C GLU A 584 -12.21 15.08 52.68
N LEU A 585 -13.11 14.30 53.27
CA LEU A 585 -14.25 14.78 54.03
C LEU A 585 -13.74 15.52 55.27
N ALA A 586 -14.07 16.82 55.36
CA ALA A 586 -13.74 17.65 56.50
C ALA A 586 -14.43 17.15 57.78
N GLN A 587 -13.73 17.21 58.92
CA GLN A 587 -14.34 16.96 60.21
C GLN A 587 -15.46 17.99 60.45
N ILE A 588 -16.68 17.52 60.69
CA ILE A 588 -17.67 18.32 61.41
C ILE A 588 -17.08 18.48 62.81
N SER A 589 -16.48 19.64 63.08
CA SER A 589 -16.09 20.00 64.44
C SER A 589 -17.36 19.95 65.29
N GLN A 590 -17.50 18.93 66.13
CA GLN A 590 -18.52 18.93 67.15
C GLN A 590 -18.15 20.04 68.14
N THR A 591 -18.66 21.25 67.90
CA THR A 591 -18.75 22.28 68.92
C THR A 591 -19.57 21.68 70.06
N LYS A 592 -18.86 21.35 71.12
CA LYS A 592 -19.34 20.79 72.38
C LYS A 592 -20.12 21.84 73.18
#